data_AF-A0A0D7B3X1-F1
#
_entry.id   AF-A0A0D7B3X1-F1
#
_cell.length_a   1.000
_cell.length_b   1.000
_cell.length_c   1.000
_cell.angle_alpha   90.00
_cell.angle_beta   90.00
_cell.angle_gamma   90.00
#
_symmetry.space_group_name_H-M   'P 1'
#
loop_
_entity.id
_entity.type
_entity.pdbx_description
1 polymer ?
#
loop_
_entity_poly.entity_id
_entity_poly.type
_entity_poly.pdbx_seq_one_letter_code
_entity_poly.pdbx_strand_id
1 'polypeptide(L)'
;MLYRAEDLSLSDTFSSELVQIPVVYQEGTCVRSLESYGGLHQHEFRKIRRSALNTLKVQPGLAQLFRPVHIAFIPAEETLSNILELYRTNQRCAVSERKRFDEVPHLKTSTYTLGIVSHFKRDLFTRHPLTGKITRHRHPYTALPKFTLPIHPCIAVSTASYLISLCSDAPPISQNLLAIVRLHALDVFWADIFIKFQPVVNILITLALPYTIFALVTLLIFNGC
;
A
#
# COMPACT_ATOMS: atom_id res chain seq x y z
N MET A 1 25.07 2.55 -7.47
CA MET A 1 25.06 3.27 -6.18
C MET A 1 23.61 3.62 -5.84
N LEU A 2 23.18 3.41 -4.59
CA LEU A 2 21.81 3.71 -4.13
C LEU A 2 21.84 4.83 -3.10
N TYR A 3 20.88 5.74 -3.19
CA TYR A 3 20.71 6.87 -2.27
C TYR A 3 19.83 6.45 -1.09
N ARG A 4 19.97 7.10 0.06
CA ARG A 4 19.03 6.93 1.18
C ARG A 4 17.96 8.03 1.12
N ALA A 5 16.87 7.86 1.86
CA ALA A 5 15.83 8.90 1.92
C ALA A 5 16.33 10.23 2.51
N GLU A 6 17.31 10.19 3.42
CA GLU A 6 17.96 11.38 3.99
C GLU A 6 18.87 12.13 3.01
N ASP A 7 19.20 11.50 1.87
CA ASP A 7 20.01 12.08 0.81
C ASP A 7 19.13 12.82 -0.23
N LEU A 8 17.84 13.02 0.03
CA LEU A 8 16.88 13.79 -0.77
C LEU A 8 16.36 15.01 0.02
N SER A 9 16.33 16.18 -0.62
CA SER A 9 15.93 17.47 -0.01
C SER A 9 15.17 18.38 -0.97
N LEU A 10 14.49 19.39 -0.43
CA LEU A 10 13.92 20.54 -1.16
C LEU A 10 14.85 21.75 -1.21
N SER A 11 16.02 21.65 -0.59
CA SER A 11 17.08 22.66 -0.58
C SER A 11 18.41 22.01 -0.93
N ASP A 12 19.31 22.79 -1.52
CA ASP A 12 20.73 22.46 -1.67
C ASP A 12 21.49 22.41 -0.34
N THR A 13 20.89 22.88 0.75
CA THR A 13 21.41 22.68 2.10
C THR A 13 20.79 21.44 2.73
N PHE A 14 21.65 20.56 3.24
CA PHE A 14 21.22 19.33 3.91
C PHE A 14 21.47 19.46 5.40
N SER A 15 20.41 19.33 6.19
CA SER A 15 20.50 19.34 7.64
C SER A 15 21.15 18.06 8.16
N SER A 16 21.90 18.19 9.26
CA SER A 16 22.30 17.05 10.10
C SER A 16 21.14 16.50 10.91
N GLU A 17 20.13 17.33 11.19
CA GLU A 17 18.93 16.93 11.91
C GLU A 17 17.91 16.32 10.96
N LEU A 18 17.72 15.00 11.09
CA LEU A 18 16.77 14.23 10.30
C LEU A 18 15.47 14.03 11.08
N VAL A 19 14.35 14.04 10.35
CA VAL A 19 13.03 13.79 10.92
C VAL A 19 12.62 12.36 10.62
N GLN A 20 12.09 11.67 11.63
CA GLN A 20 11.49 10.34 11.48
C GLN A 20 10.01 10.47 11.14
N ILE A 21 9.60 9.85 10.04
CA ILE A 21 8.22 9.84 9.59
C ILE A 21 7.75 8.40 9.32
N PRO A 22 6.50 8.04 9.66
CA PRO A 22 5.90 6.82 9.17
C PRO A 22 5.42 7.02 7.72
N VAL A 23 5.70 6.03 6.86
CA VAL A 23 5.33 6.04 5.43
C VAL A 23 3.83 5.86 5.24
N VAL A 24 3.24 4.95 6.01
CA VAL A 24 1.78 4.77 6.12
C VAL A 24 1.37 5.26 7.51
N TYR A 25 0.65 6.39 7.55
CA TYR A 25 0.27 7.05 8.80
C TYR A 25 -1.18 6.81 9.24
N GLN A 26 -2.13 6.88 8.30
CA GLN A 26 -3.55 6.82 8.61
C GLN A 26 -4.13 5.42 8.38
N GLU A 27 -5.13 5.07 9.18
CA GLU A 27 -6.03 3.97 8.84
C GLU A 27 -6.85 4.36 7.61
N GLY A 28 -7.16 3.39 6.77
CA GLY A 28 -7.85 3.65 5.51
C GLY A 28 -7.86 2.42 4.62
N THR A 29 -8.37 2.60 3.41
CA THR A 29 -8.46 1.54 2.40
C THR A 29 -7.10 0.90 2.11
N CYS A 30 -6.03 1.71 1.99
CA CYS A 30 -4.67 1.19 1.74
C CYS A 30 -4.15 0.27 2.86
N VAL A 31 -4.46 0.58 4.13
CA VAL A 31 -4.09 -0.28 5.27
C VAL A 31 -4.92 -1.56 5.26
N ARG A 32 -6.23 -1.47 5.00
CA ARG A 32 -7.11 -2.65 4.91
C ARG A 32 -6.68 -3.59 3.79
N SER A 33 -6.32 -3.04 2.62
CA SER A 33 -5.78 -3.83 1.51
C SER A 33 -4.44 -4.47 1.88
N LEU A 34 -3.54 -3.74 2.53
CA LEU A 34 -2.28 -4.30 3.00
C LEU A 34 -2.51 -5.42 4.03
N GLU A 35 -3.44 -5.26 4.96
CA GLU A 35 -3.75 -6.31 5.95
C GLU A 35 -4.32 -7.54 5.24
N SER A 36 -5.33 -7.37 4.39
CA SER A 36 -5.98 -8.48 3.68
C SER A 36 -5.01 -9.24 2.77
N TYR A 37 -4.37 -8.53 1.84
CA TYR A 37 -3.51 -9.12 0.81
C TYR A 37 -2.09 -9.40 1.28
N GLY A 38 -1.60 -8.65 2.27
CA GLY A 38 -0.30 -8.88 2.90
C GLY A 38 -0.32 -9.97 3.97
N GLY A 39 -1.47 -10.61 4.21
CA GLY A 39 -1.59 -11.75 5.11
C GLY A 39 -1.57 -11.41 6.60
N LEU A 40 -1.93 -10.17 6.96
CA LEU A 40 -2.11 -9.78 8.35
C LEU A 40 -3.56 -9.97 8.80
N HIS A 41 -3.77 -10.07 10.11
CA HIS A 41 -5.10 -9.94 10.66
C HIS A 41 -5.57 -8.48 10.64
N GLN A 42 -6.90 -8.30 10.68
CA GLN A 42 -7.49 -6.97 10.79
C GLN A 42 -6.94 -6.22 12.00
N HIS A 43 -6.55 -4.97 11.80
CA HIS A 43 -5.93 -4.09 12.80
C HIS A 43 -4.53 -4.48 13.28
N GLU A 44 -3.95 -5.56 12.77
CA GLU A 44 -2.61 -5.98 13.17
C GLU A 44 -1.53 -4.98 12.69
N PHE A 45 -1.79 -4.24 11.60
CA PHE A 45 -0.87 -3.21 11.12
C PHE A 45 -0.62 -2.11 12.16
N ARG A 46 -1.50 -1.94 13.17
CA ARG A 46 -1.27 -1.03 14.31
C ARG A 46 0.06 -1.30 15.02
N LYS A 47 0.46 -2.58 15.12
CA LYS A 47 1.73 -2.97 15.73
C LYS A 47 2.92 -2.61 14.83
N ILE A 48 2.78 -2.86 13.52
CA ILE A 48 3.81 -2.58 12.51
C ILE A 48 3.98 -1.08 12.26
N ARG A 49 2.94 -0.27 12.47
CA ARG A 49 2.91 1.17 12.20
C ARG A 49 4.04 1.94 12.88
N ARG A 50 4.43 1.54 14.09
CA ARG A 50 5.50 2.15 14.89
C ARG A 50 6.85 1.44 14.73
N SER A 51 6.91 0.40 13.91
CA SER A 51 8.14 -0.38 13.69
C SER A 51 9.06 0.27 12.66
N ALA A 52 10.29 -0.21 12.59
CA ALA A 52 11.25 0.18 11.57
C ALA A 52 10.76 -0.11 10.14
N LEU A 53 9.89 -1.12 9.95
CA LEU A 53 9.34 -1.48 8.64
C LEU A 53 8.50 -0.37 8.00
N ASN A 54 7.98 0.55 8.81
CA ASN A 54 7.14 1.68 8.35
C ASN A 54 7.81 3.04 8.55
N THR A 55 9.04 3.11 9.08
CA THR A 55 9.66 4.38 9.48
C THR A 55 10.81 4.78 8.56
N LEU A 56 10.80 6.04 8.09
CA LEU A 56 11.88 6.64 7.31
C LEU A 56 12.49 7.83 8.04
N LYS A 57 13.79 8.02 7.83
CA LYS A 57 14.50 9.27 8.15
C LYS A 57 14.62 10.12 6.89
N VAL A 58 14.16 11.36 6.97
CA VAL A 58 14.13 12.29 5.83
C VAL A 58 14.62 13.68 6.25
N GLN A 59 14.95 14.50 5.27
CA GLN A 59 15.20 15.93 5.50
C GLN A 59 13.91 16.64 5.98
N PRO A 60 13.98 17.60 6.92
CA PRO A 60 12.80 18.25 7.49
C PRO A 60 11.85 18.82 6.44
N GLY A 61 12.39 19.51 5.42
CA GLY A 61 11.60 20.07 4.33
C GLY A 61 10.85 19.03 3.49
N LEU A 62 11.33 17.77 3.47
CA LEU A 62 10.72 16.68 2.74
C LEU A 62 9.57 16.01 3.51
N ALA A 63 9.58 16.07 4.84
CA ALA A 63 8.59 15.42 5.69
C ALA A 63 7.14 15.81 5.35
N GLN A 64 6.92 17.08 4.99
CA GLN A 64 5.61 17.60 4.57
C GLN A 64 5.09 16.99 3.26
N LEU A 65 5.95 16.41 2.41
CA LEU A 65 5.54 15.81 1.13
C LEU A 65 4.97 14.41 1.27
N PHE A 66 5.09 13.79 2.45
CA PHE A 66 4.46 12.52 2.75
C PHE A 66 3.04 12.71 3.33
N ARG A 67 2.66 13.94 3.69
CA ARG A 67 1.33 14.28 4.24
C ARG A 67 0.84 15.67 3.77
N PRO A 68 -0.08 15.75 2.79
CA PRO A 68 -0.65 14.65 2.00
C PRO A 68 0.40 14.01 1.07
N VAL A 69 0.11 12.83 0.53
CA VAL A 69 1.06 12.05 -0.28
C VAL A 69 1.32 12.75 -1.62
N HIS A 70 2.37 13.55 -1.68
CA HIS A 70 2.88 14.18 -2.90
C HIS A 70 4.03 13.37 -3.53
N ILE A 71 4.70 12.56 -2.73
CA ILE A 71 5.77 11.66 -3.16
C ILE A 71 5.58 10.29 -2.54
N ALA A 72 6.03 9.26 -3.25
CA ALA A 72 6.07 7.89 -2.74
C ALA A 72 7.30 7.17 -3.29
N PHE A 73 7.89 6.30 -2.48
CA PHE A 73 8.91 5.39 -2.96
C PHE A 73 8.27 4.15 -3.57
N ILE A 74 8.63 3.86 -4.81
CA ILE A 74 8.09 2.76 -5.61
C ILE A 74 9.14 1.65 -5.66
N PRO A 75 8.86 0.43 -5.16
CA PRO A 75 9.79 -0.70 -5.29
C PRO A 75 10.10 -1.05 -6.76
N ALA A 76 11.21 -1.76 -6.97
CA ALA A 76 11.59 -2.26 -8.28
C ALA A 76 10.53 -3.21 -8.88
N GLU A 77 10.47 -3.28 -10.21
CA GLU A 77 9.49 -4.09 -10.94
C GLU A 77 9.47 -5.56 -10.52
N GLU A 78 10.64 -6.17 -10.32
CA GLU A 78 10.76 -7.54 -9.84
C GLU A 78 10.12 -7.71 -8.45
N THR A 79 10.37 -6.78 -7.54
CA THR A 79 9.73 -6.78 -6.21
C THR A 79 8.23 -6.58 -6.34
N LEU A 80 7.76 -5.69 -7.21
CA LEU A 80 6.33 -5.49 -7.46
C LEU A 80 5.65 -6.74 -7.99
N SER A 81 6.33 -7.50 -8.87
CA SER A 81 5.85 -8.80 -9.36
C SER A 81 5.68 -9.80 -8.21
N ASN A 82 6.69 -9.92 -7.34
CA ASN A 82 6.64 -10.82 -6.19
C ASN A 82 5.54 -10.42 -5.18
N ILE A 83 5.35 -9.11 -4.96
CA ILE A 83 4.25 -8.60 -4.13
C ILE A 83 2.90 -8.95 -4.75
N LEU A 84 2.74 -8.78 -6.07
CA LEU A 84 1.50 -9.11 -6.77
C LEU A 84 1.19 -10.60 -6.68
N GLU A 85 2.20 -11.47 -6.80
CA GLU A 85 2.04 -12.92 -6.63
C GLU A 85 1.61 -13.29 -5.20
N LEU A 86 2.25 -12.71 -4.19
CA LEU A 86 1.85 -12.88 -2.79
C LEU A 86 0.39 -12.47 -2.59
N TYR A 87 0.01 -11.28 -3.08
CA TYR A 87 -1.33 -10.75 -2.91
C TYR A 87 -2.39 -11.62 -3.60
N ARG A 88 -2.12 -12.11 -4.82
CA ARG A 88 -3.01 -13.04 -5.53
C ARG A 88 -3.15 -14.37 -4.82
N THR A 89 -2.06 -14.88 -4.23
CA THR A 89 -2.09 -16.11 -3.43
C THR A 89 -2.98 -15.92 -2.20
N ASN A 90 -2.71 -14.87 -1.41
CA ASN A 90 -3.45 -14.57 -0.19
C ASN A 90 -4.93 -14.25 -0.44
N GLN A 91 -5.28 -13.72 -1.61
CA GLN A 91 -6.67 -13.51 -2.02
C GLN A 91 -7.46 -14.82 -2.14
N ARG A 92 -6.81 -15.89 -2.61
CA ARG A 92 -7.46 -17.19 -2.89
C ARG A 92 -7.45 -18.14 -1.70
N CYS A 93 -6.59 -17.90 -0.72
CA CYS A 93 -6.44 -18.74 0.46
C CYS A 93 -7.36 -18.31 1.61
N ALA A 94 -7.71 -19.29 2.47
CA ALA A 94 -8.37 -18.99 3.74
C ALA A 94 -7.49 -18.10 4.62
N VAL A 95 -8.09 -17.30 5.51
CA VAL A 95 -7.35 -16.35 6.37
C VAL A 95 -6.23 -17.03 7.16
N SER A 96 -6.44 -18.26 7.63
CA SER A 96 -5.46 -19.06 8.38
C SER A 96 -4.28 -19.55 7.56
N GLU A 97 -4.39 -19.56 6.23
CA GLU A 97 -3.37 -20.06 5.30
C GLU A 97 -2.60 -18.94 4.60
N ARG A 98 -2.97 -17.67 4.85
CA ARG A 98 -2.32 -16.52 4.23
C ARG A 98 -0.87 -16.42 4.71
N LYS A 99 0.02 -16.15 3.76
CA LYS A 99 1.43 -15.90 4.04
C LYS A 99 1.62 -14.43 4.40
N ARG A 100 2.27 -14.17 5.53
CA ARG A 100 2.54 -12.81 5.96
C ARG A 100 3.67 -12.18 5.15
N PHE A 101 3.49 -10.94 4.72
CA PHE A 101 4.49 -10.28 3.88
C PHE A 101 5.86 -10.13 4.56
N ASP A 102 5.89 -9.98 5.89
CA ASP A 102 7.10 -9.75 6.68
C ASP A 102 7.90 -11.06 6.92
N GLU A 103 7.30 -12.21 6.62
CA GLU A 103 7.92 -13.53 6.71
C GLU A 103 8.50 -14.01 5.37
N VAL A 104 8.16 -13.36 4.25
CA VAL A 104 8.62 -13.75 2.91
C VAL A 104 10.05 -13.24 2.65
N PRO A 105 11.07 -14.11 2.55
CA PRO A 105 12.48 -13.67 2.54
C PRO A 105 12.85 -12.74 1.38
N HIS A 106 12.34 -13.02 0.17
CA HIS A 106 12.65 -12.24 -1.03
C HIS A 106 11.88 -10.91 -1.12
N LEU A 107 10.99 -10.62 -0.16
CA LEU A 107 10.28 -9.35 -0.07
C LEU A 107 10.85 -8.41 1.01
N LYS A 108 11.91 -8.80 1.71
CA LYS A 108 12.48 -8.01 2.81
C LYS A 108 13.16 -6.72 2.35
N THR A 109 13.68 -6.70 1.12
CA THR A 109 14.47 -5.58 0.60
C THR A 109 14.12 -5.30 -0.85
N SER A 110 14.23 -4.04 -1.27
CA SER A 110 14.12 -3.64 -2.67
C SER A 110 15.00 -2.44 -2.98
N THR A 111 15.16 -2.15 -4.26
CA THR A 111 15.59 -0.82 -4.72
C THR A 111 14.35 -0.02 -5.08
N TYR A 112 14.37 1.28 -4.80
CA TYR A 112 13.19 2.13 -4.99
C TYR A 112 13.46 3.23 -6.00
N THR A 113 12.45 3.59 -6.77
CA THR A 113 12.37 4.86 -7.50
C THR A 113 11.48 5.83 -6.74
N LEU A 114 11.55 7.11 -7.06
CA LEU A 114 10.69 8.12 -6.44
C LEU A 114 9.55 8.46 -7.42
N GLY A 115 8.33 8.14 -7.03
CA GLY A 115 7.11 8.64 -7.66
C GLY A 115 6.76 10.01 -7.10
N ILE A 116 6.33 10.92 -7.97
CA ILE A 116 6.01 12.31 -7.64
C ILE A 116 4.70 12.67 -8.34
N VAL A 117 3.77 13.34 -7.64
CA VAL A 117 2.53 13.84 -8.26
C VAL A 117 2.82 14.83 -9.40
N SER A 118 2.02 14.79 -10.45
CA SER A 118 2.26 15.55 -11.69
C SER A 118 2.32 17.07 -11.51
N HIS A 119 1.58 17.61 -10.53
CA HIS A 119 1.53 19.05 -10.24
C HIS A 119 2.69 19.53 -9.34
N PHE A 120 3.52 18.63 -8.81
CA PHE A 120 4.68 19.01 -8.03
C PHE A 120 5.83 19.42 -8.97
N LYS A 121 6.23 20.70 -8.87
CA LYS A 121 7.20 21.34 -9.77
C LYS A 121 8.41 21.95 -9.06
N ARG A 122 8.52 21.78 -7.73
CA ARG A 122 9.63 22.35 -6.95
C ARG A 122 10.91 21.56 -7.17
N ASP A 123 12.06 22.23 -7.14
CA ASP A 123 13.32 21.51 -7.33
C ASP A 123 13.58 20.50 -6.21
N LEU A 124 14.14 19.37 -6.61
CA LEU A 124 14.63 18.35 -5.70
C LEU A 124 16.15 18.35 -5.74
N PHE A 125 16.77 18.15 -4.60
CA PHE A 125 18.21 18.05 -4.48
C PHE A 125 18.57 16.68 -3.93
N THR A 126 19.55 16.04 -4.54
CA THR A 126 20.10 14.79 -4.01
C THR A 126 21.57 14.97 -3.66
N ARG A 127 21.98 14.50 -2.49
CA ARG A 127 23.37 14.50 -2.06
C ARG A 127 23.98 13.13 -2.30
N HIS A 128 25.04 13.04 -3.09
CA HIS A 128 25.71 11.78 -3.37
C HIS A 128 26.26 11.17 -2.06
N PRO A 129 25.90 9.92 -1.69
CA PRO A 129 26.22 9.37 -0.37
C PRO A 129 27.71 9.30 -0.04
N LEU A 130 28.57 9.05 -1.04
CA LEU A 130 30.03 8.98 -0.84
C LEU A 130 30.76 10.32 -1.01
N THR A 131 30.49 11.05 -2.10
CA THR A 131 31.25 12.27 -2.44
C THR A 131 30.66 13.53 -1.84
N GLY A 132 29.45 13.48 -1.29
CA GLY A 132 28.72 14.67 -0.83
C GLY A 132 28.27 15.60 -1.94
N LYS A 133 28.54 15.28 -3.22
CA LYS A 133 28.17 16.12 -4.37
C LYS A 133 26.65 16.30 -4.42
N ILE A 134 26.20 17.54 -4.49
CA ILE A 134 24.79 17.88 -4.56
C ILE A 134 24.39 18.04 -6.03
N THR A 135 23.31 17.35 -6.41
CA THR A 135 22.73 17.42 -7.75
C THR A 135 21.31 17.98 -7.64
N ARG A 136 21.02 19.02 -8.42
CA ARG A 136 19.69 19.61 -8.55
C ARG A 136 18.92 18.91 -9.66
N HIS A 137 17.68 18.52 -9.37
CA HIS A 137 16.75 17.87 -10.27
C HIS A 137 15.53 18.78 -10.45
N ARG A 138 15.22 19.09 -11.71
CA ARG A 138 14.06 19.89 -12.09
C ARG A 138 12.99 18.99 -12.69
N HIS A 139 11.73 19.40 -12.57
CA HIS A 139 10.61 18.76 -13.26
C HIS A 139 10.91 18.69 -14.77
N PRO A 140 10.67 17.56 -15.47
CA PRO A 140 9.90 16.38 -15.06
C PRO A 140 10.69 15.24 -14.37
N TYR A 141 11.82 15.55 -13.72
CA TYR A 141 12.59 14.62 -12.86
C TYR A 141 13.00 13.29 -13.50
N THR A 142 13.43 13.32 -14.77
CA THR A 142 13.79 12.11 -15.55
C THR A 142 15.08 11.42 -15.11
N ALA A 143 15.91 12.07 -14.29
CA ALA A 143 17.23 11.60 -13.89
C ALA A 143 17.39 11.38 -12.38
N LEU A 144 16.27 11.16 -11.66
CA LEU A 144 16.34 10.84 -10.23
C LEU A 144 17.07 9.52 -9.99
N PRO A 145 17.91 9.44 -8.95
CA PRO A 145 18.61 8.21 -8.63
C PRO A 145 17.67 7.16 -8.04
N LYS A 146 18.16 5.93 -7.96
CA LYS A 146 17.51 4.85 -7.21
C LYS A 146 17.88 4.93 -5.73
N PHE A 147 16.98 4.46 -4.88
CA PHE A 147 17.08 4.52 -3.43
C PHE A 147 17.15 3.12 -2.80
N THR A 148 17.77 3.05 -1.62
CA THR A 148 17.68 1.94 -0.67
C THR A 148 17.06 2.47 0.61
N LEU A 149 16.09 1.74 1.16
CA LEU A 149 15.26 2.20 2.26
C LEU A 149 15.10 1.09 3.30
N PRO A 150 14.96 1.45 4.60
CA PRO A 150 14.70 0.48 5.66
C PRO A 150 13.25 -0.01 5.73
N ILE A 151 12.34 0.56 4.92
CA ILE A 151 10.92 0.21 4.94
C ILE A 151 10.63 -1.07 4.18
N HIS A 152 9.57 -1.77 4.57
CA HIS A 152 9.14 -2.96 3.86
C HIS A 152 8.54 -2.60 2.48
N PRO A 153 8.93 -3.26 1.38
CA PRO A 153 8.35 -3.04 0.05
C PRO A 153 6.83 -3.04 -0.01
N CYS A 154 6.13 -3.99 0.64
CA CYS A 154 4.66 -4.00 0.70
C CYS A 154 4.05 -2.73 1.32
N ILE A 155 4.71 -2.14 2.32
CA ILE A 155 4.28 -0.89 2.95
C ILE A 155 4.52 0.29 2.01
N ALA A 156 5.65 0.30 1.31
CA ALA A 156 5.94 1.31 0.28
C ALA A 156 4.91 1.27 -0.86
N VAL A 157 4.51 0.07 -1.30
CA VAL A 157 3.47 -0.14 -2.31
C VAL A 157 2.14 0.49 -1.87
N SER A 158 1.73 0.35 -0.60
CA SER A 158 0.48 0.96 -0.13
C SER A 158 0.44 2.47 -0.37
N THR A 159 1.53 3.19 -0.06
CA THR A 159 1.63 4.63 -0.30
C THR A 159 1.77 4.96 -1.78
N ALA A 160 2.51 4.16 -2.55
CA ALA A 160 2.63 4.31 -4.00
C ALA A 160 1.28 4.11 -4.73
N SER A 161 0.50 3.11 -4.32
CA SER A 161 -0.85 2.88 -4.84
C SER A 161 -1.75 4.08 -4.60
N TYR A 162 -1.66 4.69 -3.42
CA TYR A 162 -2.40 5.91 -3.10
C TYR A 162 -1.97 7.08 -3.98
N LEU A 163 -0.66 7.31 -4.15
CA LEU A 163 -0.12 8.34 -5.04
C LEU A 163 -0.68 8.20 -6.48
N ILE A 164 -0.69 6.99 -7.02
CA ILE A 164 -1.19 6.71 -8.38
C ILE A 164 -2.69 6.89 -8.48
N SER A 165 -3.45 6.51 -7.45
CA SER A 165 -4.90 6.76 -7.43
C SER A 165 -5.25 8.26 -7.49
N LEU A 166 -4.35 9.14 -7.04
CA LEU A 166 -4.49 10.59 -7.13
C LEU A 166 -3.98 11.17 -8.45
N CYS A 167 -3.14 10.44 -9.20
CA CYS A 167 -2.48 10.91 -10.42
C CYS A 167 -2.35 9.77 -11.43
N SER A 168 -3.35 9.64 -12.31
CA SER A 168 -3.35 8.70 -13.44
C SER A 168 -2.19 8.94 -14.42
N ASP A 169 -1.61 10.15 -14.40
CA ASP A 169 -0.60 10.64 -15.36
C ASP A 169 0.82 10.71 -14.78
N ALA A 170 1.18 9.88 -13.78
CA ALA A 170 2.53 9.88 -13.20
C ALA A 170 3.47 8.85 -13.88
N PRO A 171 4.17 9.14 -14.98
CA PRO A 171 5.01 8.17 -15.66
C PRO A 171 6.33 7.86 -14.92
N PRO A 172 6.94 6.68 -15.16
CA PRO A 172 6.33 5.46 -15.68
C PRO A 172 5.67 4.66 -14.55
N ILE A 173 4.36 4.48 -14.62
CA ILE A 173 3.66 3.61 -13.67
C ILE A 173 3.94 2.16 -14.07
N SER A 174 4.67 1.44 -13.22
CA SER A 174 4.85 -0.01 -13.32
C SER A 174 3.52 -0.72 -13.61
N GLN A 175 3.51 -1.64 -14.57
CA GLN A 175 2.31 -2.45 -14.88
C GLN A 175 1.89 -3.29 -13.67
N ASN A 176 2.86 -3.84 -12.91
CA ASN A 176 2.57 -4.57 -11.68
C ASN A 176 1.99 -3.66 -10.60
N LEU A 177 2.47 -2.42 -10.47
CA LEU A 177 1.89 -1.47 -9.53
C LEU A 177 0.45 -1.10 -9.90
N LEU A 178 0.15 -0.89 -11.20
CA LEU A 178 -1.22 -0.70 -11.67
C LEU A 178 -2.10 -1.92 -11.39
N ALA A 179 -1.57 -3.14 -11.57
CA ALA A 179 -2.29 -4.37 -11.26
C ALA A 179 -2.61 -4.48 -9.76
N ILE A 180 -1.67 -4.09 -8.88
CA ILE A 180 -1.89 -4.02 -7.43
C ILE A 180 -2.96 -2.97 -7.10
N VAL A 181 -2.89 -1.78 -7.70
CA VAL A 181 -3.92 -0.73 -7.51
C VAL A 181 -5.30 -1.23 -7.90
N ARG A 182 -5.43 -1.92 -9.04
CA ARG A 182 -6.69 -2.52 -9.49
C ARG A 182 -7.19 -3.60 -8.53
N LEU A 183 -6.30 -4.43 -8.01
CA LEU A 183 -6.62 -5.43 -7.00
C LEU A 183 -7.20 -4.78 -5.73
N HIS A 184 -6.56 -3.72 -5.24
CA HIS A 184 -7.06 -2.96 -4.09
C HIS A 184 -8.41 -2.28 -4.37
N ALA A 185 -8.62 -1.76 -5.58
CA ALA A 185 -9.87 -1.09 -5.96
C ALA A 185 -11.07 -2.03 -6.03
N LEU A 186 -10.87 -3.28 -6.48
CA LEU A 186 -11.92 -4.31 -6.50
C LEU A 186 -12.46 -4.57 -5.10
N ASP A 187 -11.61 -4.63 -4.07
CA ASP A 187 -12.04 -4.81 -2.68
C ASP A 187 -12.89 -3.66 -2.17
N VAL A 188 -12.52 -2.42 -2.50
CA VAL A 188 -13.31 -1.23 -2.09
C VAL A 188 -14.67 -1.27 -2.77
N PHE A 189 -14.70 -1.57 -4.07
CA PHE A 189 -15.94 -1.66 -4.83
C PHE A 189 -16.88 -2.75 -4.29
N TRP A 190 -16.37 -3.96 -4.02
CA TRP A 190 -17.18 -5.03 -3.45
C TRP A 190 -17.61 -4.71 -2.02
N ALA A 191 -16.74 -4.15 -1.19
CA ALA A 191 -17.12 -3.72 0.16
C ALA A 191 -18.25 -2.68 0.14
N ASP A 192 -18.21 -1.72 -0.79
CA ASP A 192 -19.25 -0.71 -0.94
C ASP A 192 -20.56 -1.29 -1.47
N ILE A 193 -20.50 -2.26 -2.40
CA ILE A 193 -21.69 -3.02 -2.84
C ILE A 193 -22.26 -3.81 -1.66
N PHE A 194 -21.46 -4.60 -0.96
CA PHE A 194 -21.93 -5.41 0.16
C PHE A 194 -22.56 -4.52 1.24
N ILE A 195 -21.98 -3.36 1.58
CA ILE A 195 -22.58 -2.41 2.53
C ILE A 195 -23.91 -1.84 2.01
N LYS A 196 -23.97 -1.43 0.73
CA LYS A 196 -25.20 -0.86 0.14
C LYS A 196 -26.33 -1.89 0.02
N PHE A 197 -25.99 -3.15 -0.22
CA PHE A 197 -26.96 -4.23 -0.39
C PHE A 197 -27.11 -5.10 0.87
N GLN A 198 -26.35 -4.84 1.94
CA GLN A 198 -26.48 -5.49 3.25
C GLN A 198 -27.93 -5.47 3.77
N PRO A 199 -28.70 -4.38 3.63
CA PRO A 199 -30.11 -4.37 4.05
C PRO A 199 -30.94 -5.35 3.24
N VAL A 200 -30.71 -5.43 1.93
CA VAL A 200 -31.45 -6.28 1.00
C VAL A 200 -31.09 -7.75 1.21
N VAL A 201 -29.81 -8.06 1.43
CA VAL A 201 -29.31 -9.41 1.77
C VAL A 201 -29.83 -9.85 3.13
N ASN A 202 -29.81 -8.98 4.15
CA ASN A 202 -30.39 -9.28 5.45
C ASN A 202 -31.91 -9.50 5.36
N ILE A 203 -32.63 -8.71 4.56
CA ILE A 203 -34.07 -8.93 4.31
C ILE A 203 -34.30 -10.27 3.60
N LEU A 204 -33.53 -10.61 2.58
CA LEU A 204 -33.63 -11.90 1.88
C LEU A 204 -33.31 -13.08 2.80
N ILE A 205 -32.29 -12.99 3.65
CA ILE A 205 -31.95 -14.04 4.63
C ILE A 205 -33.04 -14.16 5.70
N THR A 206 -33.55 -13.03 6.21
CA THR A 206 -34.62 -12.99 7.22
C THR A 206 -35.95 -13.47 6.65
N LEU A 207 -36.22 -13.25 5.36
CA LEU A 207 -37.39 -13.77 4.67
C LEU A 207 -37.20 -15.24 4.24
N ALA A 208 -35.98 -15.72 3.97
CA ALA A 208 -35.72 -17.11 3.58
C ALA A 208 -35.64 -18.09 4.77
N LEU A 209 -35.28 -17.62 5.97
CA LEU A 209 -35.27 -18.41 7.20
C LEU A 209 -36.65 -18.97 7.62
N PRO A 210 -37.77 -18.22 7.55
CA PRO A 210 -39.07 -18.79 7.88
C PRO A 210 -39.53 -19.81 6.84
N TYR A 211 -39.21 -19.68 5.54
CA TYR A 211 -39.66 -20.67 4.54
C TYR A 211 -38.90 -21.99 4.59
N THR A 212 -37.63 -22.00 4.99
CA THR A 212 -36.86 -23.25 5.17
C THR A 212 -37.22 -23.97 6.47
N ILE A 213 -37.53 -23.23 7.54
CA ILE A 213 -38.03 -23.82 8.80
C ILE A 213 -39.47 -24.31 8.65
N PHE A 214 -40.35 -23.59 7.95
CA PHE A 214 -41.74 -24.03 7.71
C PHE A 214 -41.80 -25.27 6.79
N ALA A 215 -40.92 -25.37 5.79
CA ALA A 215 -40.84 -26.57 4.94
C ALA A 215 -40.36 -27.80 5.71
N LEU A 216 -39.41 -27.66 6.64
CA LEU A 216 -38.95 -28.78 7.49
C LEU A 216 -40.02 -29.20 8.51
N VAL A 217 -40.73 -28.26 9.12
CA VAL A 217 -41.79 -28.55 10.10
C VAL A 217 -43.00 -29.19 9.41
N THR A 218 -43.35 -28.77 8.19
CA THR A 218 -44.46 -29.38 7.44
C THR A 218 -44.12 -30.79 6.95
N LEU A 219 -42.86 -31.07 6.56
CA LEU A 219 -42.41 -32.43 6.19
C LEU A 219 -42.35 -33.40 7.38
N LEU A 220 -42.05 -32.90 8.58
CA LEU A 220 -42.03 -33.68 9.83
C LEU A 220 -43.44 -33.96 10.36
N ILE A 221 -44.41 -33.08 10.11
CA ILE A 221 -45.81 -33.27 10.53
C ILE A 221 -46.57 -34.21 9.58
N PHE A 222 -46.23 -34.25 8.28
CA PHE A 222 -46.95 -35.09 7.29
C PHE A 222 -46.38 -36.49 7.05
N ASN A 223 -45.20 -36.84 7.58
CA ASN A 223 -44.63 -38.20 7.49
C ASN A 223 -44.71 -38.98 8.81
N GLY A 224 -45.53 -38.53 9.77
CA GLY A 224 -45.60 -39.05 11.13
C GLY A 224 -46.97 -39.59 11.58
N CYS A 225 -47.88 -39.91 10.65
CA CYS A 225 -49.13 -40.65 10.89
C CYS A 225 -49.51 -41.46 9.65
#